data_AF-A0AAP0BSE6-F1
#
_entry.id   AF-A0AAP0BSE6-F1
#
_cell.length_a   1.000
_cell.length_b   1.000
_cell.length_c   1.000
_cell.angle_alpha   90.00
_cell.angle_beta   90.00
_cell.angle_gamma   90.00
#
_symmetry.space_group_name_H-M   'P 1'
#
loop_
_entity.id
_entity.type
_entity.pdbx_description
1 polymer ?
#
loop_
_entity_poly.entity_id
_entity_poly.type
_entity_poly.pdbx_seq_one_letter_code
_entity_poly.pdbx_strand_id
1 'polypeptide(L)'
;MWSEPIPGPRYASNTDIQWANVVKITKQLQGWKESMEVGLVNFNSTEIKHWEKLFPIAKFLKVHLDNAGKDLTWADLYPEWIDEEEESNVPHCRNLPVPKVPRGSQFHMVAVKLPCDKTGNWTRDIARLHLQHAAAKLSADTEAGHHRTHVLLVTECLPMPNLFSCKNLVARKGSNWLYRPDMEVLKQKLQLQIGSCELLLPLKRTGELSII
;
A
#
# COMPACT_ATOMS: atom_id res chain seq x y z
N MET A 1 -2.04 -16.88 -25.01
CA MET A 1 -3.13 -15.95 -24.66
C MET A 1 -3.26 -15.98 -23.14
N TRP A 2 -2.59 -15.06 -22.45
CA TRP A 2 -2.53 -15.05 -20.98
C TRP A 2 -3.71 -14.21 -20.50
N SER A 3 -4.72 -14.85 -19.93
CA SER A 3 -5.85 -14.19 -19.28
C SER A 3 -5.30 -13.38 -18.11
N GLU A 4 -5.56 -12.07 -18.06
CA GLU A 4 -5.18 -11.28 -16.89
C GLU A 4 -5.82 -11.89 -15.63
N PRO A 5 -5.07 -12.11 -14.54
CA PRO A 5 -5.68 -12.57 -13.30
C PRO A 5 -6.67 -11.51 -12.83
N ILE A 6 -7.94 -11.88 -12.82
CA ILE A 6 -9.03 -11.06 -12.28
C ILE A 6 -8.69 -10.84 -10.79
N PRO A 7 -8.66 -9.58 -10.29
CA PRO A 7 -8.55 -9.34 -8.87
C PRO A 7 -9.63 -10.17 -8.17
N GLY A 8 -9.22 -11.10 -7.31
CA GLY A 8 -10.18 -11.87 -6.52
C GLY A 8 -11.19 -10.93 -5.84
N PRO A 9 -12.45 -11.36 -5.59
CA PRO A 9 -13.57 -10.47 -5.25
C PRO A 9 -13.27 -9.49 -4.11
N ARG A 10 -12.40 -9.89 -3.16
CA ARG A 10 -11.91 -9.06 -2.05
C ARG A 10 -11.16 -7.78 -2.49
N TYR A 11 -10.48 -7.78 -3.62
CA TYR A 11 -9.69 -6.65 -4.14
C TYR A 11 -10.45 -5.79 -5.16
N ALA A 12 -11.64 -6.23 -5.58
CA ALA A 12 -12.45 -5.51 -6.55
C ALA A 12 -12.90 -4.15 -5.99
N SER A 13 -12.57 -3.06 -6.70
CA SER A 13 -12.99 -1.71 -6.32
C SER A 13 -14.07 -1.20 -7.25
N ASN A 14 -15.24 -0.93 -6.66
CA ASN A 14 -16.37 -0.27 -7.31
C ASN A 14 -16.26 1.27 -7.30
N THR A 15 -15.15 1.83 -6.79
CA THR A 15 -14.95 3.29 -6.78
C THR A 15 -14.80 3.78 -8.21
N ASP A 16 -15.71 4.66 -8.64
CA ASP A 16 -15.60 5.34 -9.92
C ASP A 16 -14.47 6.37 -9.88
N ILE A 17 -13.66 6.38 -10.94
CA ILE A 17 -12.51 7.27 -11.04
C ILE A 17 -12.97 8.56 -11.72
N GLN A 18 -13.10 9.62 -10.93
CA GLN A 18 -13.36 10.94 -11.46
C GLN A 18 -12.08 11.51 -12.12
N TRP A 19 -11.82 11.15 -13.37
CA TRP A 19 -10.60 11.50 -14.11
C TRP A 19 -10.31 13.01 -14.17
N ALA A 20 -11.34 13.85 -14.27
CA ALA A 20 -11.18 15.30 -14.20
C ALA A 20 -10.57 15.77 -12.87
N ASN A 21 -10.86 15.07 -11.77
CA ASN A 21 -10.27 15.34 -10.47
C ASN A 21 -8.83 14.84 -10.37
N VAL A 22 -8.52 13.70 -11.00
CA VAL A 22 -7.13 13.21 -11.14
C VAL A 22 -6.28 14.27 -11.82
N VAL A 23 -6.70 14.77 -13.00
CA VAL A 23 -5.98 15.83 -13.74
C VAL A 23 -5.83 17.11 -12.91
N LYS A 24 -6.85 17.50 -12.14
CA LYS A 24 -6.78 18.69 -11.26
C LYS A 24 -5.79 18.50 -10.10
N ILE A 25 -5.73 17.29 -9.53
CA ILE A 25 -4.82 16.97 -8.43
C ILE A 25 -3.38 16.84 -8.92
N THR A 26 -3.14 16.23 -10.08
CA THR A 26 -1.77 16.08 -10.59
C THR A 26 -1.13 17.43 -10.91
N LYS A 27 -1.93 18.46 -11.26
CA LYS A 27 -1.43 19.86 -11.35
C LYS A 27 -0.85 20.42 -10.04
N GLN A 28 -1.23 19.86 -8.88
CA GLN A 28 -0.67 20.25 -7.57
C GLN A 28 0.72 19.63 -7.32
N LEU A 29 1.14 18.68 -8.15
CA LEU A 29 2.48 18.13 -8.12
C LEU A 29 3.43 19.17 -8.72
N GLN A 30 4.12 19.91 -7.84
CA GLN A 30 5.17 20.83 -8.26
C GLN A 30 6.16 20.07 -9.15
N GLY A 31 6.20 20.41 -10.43
CA GLY A 31 7.02 19.72 -11.40
C GLY A 31 6.48 18.35 -11.81
N TRP A 32 5.16 18.18 -12.00
CA TRP A 32 4.65 17.14 -12.92
C TRP A 32 5.34 17.33 -14.26
N LYS A 33 6.48 16.67 -14.42
CA LYS A 33 7.26 16.67 -15.65
C LYS A 33 6.70 15.58 -16.52
N GLU A 34 6.72 15.84 -17.82
CA GLU A 34 6.24 14.93 -18.83
C GLU A 34 7.00 13.57 -18.82
N SER A 35 8.13 13.45 -18.11
CA SER A 35 8.93 12.23 -17.95
C SER A 35 8.68 11.42 -16.66
N MET A 36 7.56 11.62 -15.95
CA MET A 36 7.31 10.92 -14.68
C MET A 36 7.03 9.43 -14.87
N GLU A 37 7.60 8.63 -13.98
CA GLU A 37 7.29 7.21 -13.83
C GLU A 37 6.24 7.00 -12.73
N VAL A 38 5.13 6.35 -13.09
CA VAL A 38 3.97 6.15 -12.23
C VAL A 38 3.70 4.66 -12.05
N GLY A 39 3.71 4.20 -10.80
CA GLY A 39 3.32 2.84 -10.43
C GLY A 39 1.81 2.76 -10.24
N LEU A 40 1.14 1.91 -11.03
CA LEU A 40 -0.30 1.69 -10.96
C LEU A 40 -0.59 0.36 -10.25
N VAL A 41 -1.27 0.43 -9.11
CA VAL A 41 -1.64 -0.74 -8.29
C VAL A 41 -3.16 -0.91 -8.27
N ASN A 42 -3.64 -2.12 -8.58
CA ASN A 42 -5.06 -2.49 -8.55
C ASN A 42 -6.00 -1.70 -9.48
N PHE A 43 -5.48 -1.22 -10.62
CA PHE A 43 -6.29 -0.68 -11.71
C PHE A 43 -6.56 -1.74 -12.77
N ASN A 44 -7.75 -1.71 -13.36
CA ASN A 44 -8.08 -2.59 -14.48
C ASN A 44 -7.45 -2.08 -15.79
N SER A 45 -7.44 -2.93 -16.83
CA SER A 45 -6.80 -2.60 -18.11
C SER A 45 -7.45 -1.40 -18.82
N THR A 46 -8.75 -1.18 -18.67
CA THR A 46 -9.43 0.00 -19.24
C THR A 46 -9.01 1.28 -18.51
N GLU A 47 -8.86 1.24 -17.19
CA GLU A 47 -8.38 2.37 -16.37
C GLU A 47 -6.92 2.71 -16.67
N ILE A 48 -6.07 1.70 -16.83
CA ILE A 48 -4.65 1.89 -17.22
C ILE A 48 -4.58 2.59 -18.59
N LYS A 49 -5.38 2.16 -19.57
CA LYS A 49 -5.46 2.85 -20.87
C LYS A 49 -5.94 4.30 -20.77
N HIS A 50 -6.79 4.62 -19.79
CA HIS A 50 -7.20 6.01 -19.54
C HIS A 50 -6.08 6.84 -18.93
N TRP A 51 -5.29 6.29 -18.01
CA TRP A 51 -4.08 6.92 -17.50
C TRP A 51 -3.11 7.29 -18.62
N GLU A 52 -2.80 6.33 -19.50
CA GLU A 52 -1.91 6.52 -20.66
C GLU A 52 -2.42 7.60 -21.61
N LYS A 53 -3.73 7.65 -21.87
CA LYS A 53 -4.34 8.69 -22.72
C LYS A 53 -4.27 10.09 -22.11
N LEU A 54 -4.46 10.21 -20.80
CA LEU A 54 -4.46 11.50 -20.10
C LEU A 54 -3.06 12.08 -19.97
N PHE A 55 -2.04 11.22 -19.87
CA PHE A 55 -0.65 11.62 -19.70
C PHE A 55 0.26 10.85 -20.66
N PRO A 56 0.20 11.13 -21.97
CA PRO A 56 0.85 10.30 -23.00
C PRO A 56 2.37 10.24 -22.94
N ILE A 57 3.01 11.17 -22.21
CA ILE A 57 4.46 11.26 -22.08
C ILE A 57 4.94 10.57 -20.79
N ALA A 58 4.05 10.42 -19.80
CA ALA A 58 4.37 9.73 -18.56
C ALA A 58 4.51 8.21 -18.80
N LYS A 59 5.43 7.58 -18.07
CA LYS A 59 5.61 6.13 -18.12
C LYS A 59 4.77 5.49 -17.02
N PHE A 60 3.94 4.52 -17.41
CA PHE A 60 3.12 3.78 -16.48
C PHE A 60 3.63 2.35 -16.33
N LEU A 61 3.79 1.91 -15.08
CA LEU A 61 4.08 0.51 -14.78
C LEU A 61 2.92 -0.08 -14.00
N LYS A 62 2.26 -1.09 -14.58
CA LYS A 62 1.29 -1.92 -13.88
C LYS A 62 2.04 -2.78 -12.86
N VAL A 63 1.88 -2.47 -11.59
CA VAL A 63 2.51 -3.22 -10.51
C VAL A 63 1.64 -4.42 -10.16
N HIS A 64 2.22 -5.62 -10.29
CA HIS A 64 1.55 -6.85 -9.92
C HIS A 64 1.65 -7.07 -8.41
N LEU A 65 0.50 -7.33 -7.78
CA LEU A 65 0.38 -7.68 -6.37
C LEU A 65 -0.47 -8.94 -6.27
N ASP A 66 0.10 -10.02 -5.74
CA ASP A 66 -0.65 -11.25 -5.49
C ASP A 66 -1.67 -11.00 -4.36
N ASN A 67 -2.85 -11.62 -4.45
CA ASN A 67 -3.87 -11.48 -3.42
C ASN A 67 -3.44 -12.14 -2.11
N ALA A 68 -3.91 -11.60 -0.99
CA ALA A 68 -3.86 -12.30 0.29
C ALA A 68 -4.55 -13.67 0.20
N GLY A 69 -4.14 -14.60 1.08
CA GLY A 69 -4.80 -15.90 1.23
C GLY A 69 -6.31 -15.74 1.38
N LYS A 70 -7.08 -16.59 0.68
CA LYS A 70 -8.55 -16.51 0.68
C LYS A 70 -9.15 -16.74 2.06
N ASP A 71 -8.49 -17.59 2.83
CA ASP A 71 -8.76 -17.98 4.21
C ASP A 71 -8.25 -16.97 5.24
N LEU A 72 -7.38 -16.03 4.86
CA LEU A 72 -6.87 -15.02 5.78
C LEU A 72 -8.02 -14.10 6.22
N THR A 73 -8.17 -13.93 7.53
CA THR A 73 -9.14 -13.07 8.20
C THR A 73 -8.43 -11.93 8.95
N TRP A 74 -9.21 -10.92 9.35
CA TRP A 74 -8.66 -9.80 10.12
C TRP A 74 -8.12 -10.27 11.47
N ALA A 75 -8.78 -11.23 12.12
CA ALA A 75 -8.37 -11.78 13.41
C ALA A 75 -7.04 -12.56 13.33
N ASP A 76 -6.70 -13.12 12.17
CA ASP A 76 -5.39 -13.77 11.97
C ASP A 76 -4.24 -12.76 11.94
N LEU A 77 -4.50 -11.51 11.55
CA LEU A 77 -3.51 -10.44 11.57
C LEU A 77 -3.54 -9.69 12.91
N TYR A 78 -4.72 -9.31 13.37
CA TYR A 78 -4.95 -8.52 14.58
C TYR A 78 -5.93 -9.25 15.50
N PRO A 79 -5.46 -10.27 16.24
CA PRO A 79 -6.29 -10.99 17.19
C PRO A 79 -6.68 -10.09 18.37
N GLU A 80 -7.77 -10.45 19.06
CA GLU A 80 -8.21 -9.71 20.25
C GLU A 80 -7.31 -9.98 21.47
N TRP A 81 -6.71 -11.17 21.51
CA TRP A 81 -5.82 -11.63 22.58
C TRP A 81 -4.62 -12.36 21.98
N ILE A 82 -3.45 -12.21 22.60
CA ILE A 82 -2.23 -12.91 22.24
C ILE A 82 -1.67 -13.48 23.54
N ASP A 83 -1.19 -14.72 23.49
CA ASP A 83 -0.52 -15.37 24.62
C ASP A 83 0.90 -14.81 24.74
N GLU A 84 1.05 -13.69 25.45
CA GLU A 84 2.32 -12.94 25.58
C GLU A 84 3.49 -13.79 26.11
N GLU A 85 3.19 -14.80 26.91
CA GLU A 85 4.18 -15.70 27.54
C GLU A 85 4.45 -16.97 26.70
N GLU A 86 3.76 -17.13 25.56
CA GLU A 86 3.83 -18.30 24.65
C GLU A 86 3.68 -19.66 25.38
N GLU A 87 3.00 -19.69 26.53
CA GLU A 87 2.90 -20.89 27.38
C GLU A 87 2.01 -21.97 26.77
N SER A 88 1.02 -21.57 25.98
CA SER A 88 -0.03 -22.45 25.48
C SER A 88 -0.06 -22.58 23.96
N ASN A 89 0.27 -21.53 23.21
CA ASN A 89 0.27 -21.54 21.76
C ASN A 89 1.31 -20.57 21.18
N VAL A 90 2.19 -21.08 20.31
CA VAL A 90 3.05 -20.23 19.45
C VAL A 90 2.24 -19.80 18.24
N PRO A 91 1.92 -18.49 18.06
CA PRO A 91 1.09 -18.05 16.95
C PRO A 91 1.88 -18.10 15.63
N HIS A 92 1.30 -18.70 14.59
CA HIS A 92 1.89 -18.69 13.25
C HIS A 92 1.53 -17.39 12.52
N CYS A 93 2.49 -16.49 12.35
CA CYS A 93 2.22 -15.20 11.70
C CYS A 93 2.05 -15.34 10.18
N ARG A 94 0.86 -14.98 9.70
CA ARG A 94 0.53 -15.00 8.28
C ARG A 94 1.04 -13.73 7.61
N ASN A 95 1.87 -13.89 6.59
CA ASN A 95 2.40 -12.76 5.83
C ASN A 95 1.52 -12.39 4.64
N LEU A 96 1.47 -11.10 4.32
CA LEU A 96 0.88 -10.61 3.09
C LEU A 96 1.91 -10.64 1.95
N PRO A 97 1.50 -11.00 0.71
CA PRO A 97 2.40 -10.92 -0.44
C PRO A 97 2.99 -9.53 -0.63
N VAL A 98 4.18 -9.45 -1.24
CA VAL A 98 4.81 -8.15 -1.54
C VAL A 98 4.60 -7.78 -3.00
N PRO A 99 4.50 -6.49 -3.35
CA PRO A 99 4.39 -6.06 -4.73
C PRO A 99 5.65 -6.45 -5.52
N LYS A 100 5.47 -6.96 -6.74
CA LYS A 100 6.55 -7.37 -7.63
C LYS A 100 6.87 -6.25 -8.59
N VAL A 101 8.08 -5.70 -8.50
CA VAL A 101 8.60 -4.67 -9.40
C VAL A 101 10.00 -5.04 -9.91
N PRO A 102 10.36 -4.67 -11.15
CA PRO A 102 11.73 -4.81 -11.63
C PRO A 102 12.72 -4.12 -10.69
N ARG A 103 13.90 -4.72 -10.46
CA ARG A 103 14.94 -4.10 -9.63
C ARG A 103 15.33 -2.74 -10.21
N GLY A 104 15.49 -1.75 -9.33
CA GLY A 104 15.82 -0.38 -9.72
C GLY A 104 14.63 0.46 -10.23
N SER A 105 13.40 -0.07 -10.21
CA SER A 105 12.22 0.74 -10.52
C SER A 105 12.03 1.84 -9.47
N GLN A 106 11.92 3.08 -9.91
CA GLN A 106 11.70 4.24 -9.05
C GLN A 106 10.49 5.02 -9.51
N PHE A 107 9.53 5.22 -8.61
CA PHE A 107 8.31 5.93 -8.95
C PHE A 107 8.33 7.36 -8.45
N HIS A 108 7.93 8.28 -9.32
CA HIS A 108 7.63 9.65 -8.94
C HIS A 108 6.26 9.73 -8.25
N MET A 109 5.35 8.84 -8.66
CA MET A 109 4.03 8.69 -8.04
C MET A 109 3.61 7.23 -8.01
N VAL A 110 3.05 6.77 -6.89
CA VAL A 110 2.36 5.49 -6.81
C VAL A 110 0.87 5.77 -6.70
N ALA A 111 0.09 5.37 -7.71
CA ALA A 111 -1.35 5.41 -7.64
C ALA A 111 -1.89 4.02 -7.26
N VAL A 112 -2.86 3.98 -6.36
CA VAL A 112 -3.52 2.74 -5.96
C VAL A 112 -5.03 2.94 -5.85
N LYS A 113 -5.79 2.00 -6.41
CA LYS A 113 -7.24 1.94 -6.30
C LYS A 113 -7.63 1.00 -5.17
N LEU A 114 -8.39 1.48 -4.18
CA LEU A 114 -8.78 0.67 -3.03
C LEU A 114 -10.23 0.19 -3.14
N PRO A 115 -10.56 -1.05 -2.74
CA PRO A 115 -11.94 -1.44 -2.50
C PRO A 115 -12.52 -0.62 -1.35
N CYS A 116 -13.80 -0.29 -1.40
CA CYS A 116 -14.48 0.47 -0.35
C CYS A 116 -15.93 0.00 -0.29
N ASP A 117 -16.24 -0.78 0.74
CA ASP A 117 -17.61 -1.18 1.06
C ASP A 117 -18.10 -0.36 2.25
N LYS A 118 -18.85 0.71 1.96
CA LYS A 118 -19.43 1.57 3.00
C LYS A 118 -20.55 0.89 3.79
N THR A 119 -21.10 -0.22 3.29
CA THR A 119 -22.17 -0.96 3.97
C THR A 119 -21.63 -1.96 4.98
N GLY A 120 -20.37 -2.38 4.82
CA GLY A 120 -19.67 -3.30 5.72
C GLY A 120 -18.58 -2.64 6.59
N ASN A 121 -17.78 -3.49 7.23
CA ASN A 121 -16.67 -3.07 8.08
C ASN A 121 -15.39 -2.77 7.25
N TRP A 122 -15.41 -1.67 6.50
CA TRP A 122 -14.28 -1.26 5.64
C TRP A 122 -13.02 -0.84 6.40
N THR A 123 -13.10 -0.63 7.72
CA THR A 123 -11.92 -0.30 8.55
C THR A 123 -11.09 -1.54 8.88
N ARG A 124 -11.73 -2.72 8.94
CA ARG A 124 -11.10 -4.04 9.16
C ARG A 124 -11.05 -4.87 7.88
N ASP A 125 -10.56 -4.27 6.79
CA ASP A 125 -10.50 -4.91 5.47
C ASP A 125 -9.05 -5.23 5.07
N ILE A 126 -8.79 -6.51 4.78
CA ILE A 126 -7.46 -7.02 4.42
C ILE A 126 -6.98 -6.47 3.08
N ALA A 127 -7.86 -6.34 2.07
CA ALA A 127 -7.43 -5.85 0.76
C ALA A 127 -7.04 -4.37 0.85
N ARG A 128 -7.80 -3.56 1.58
CA ARG A 128 -7.49 -2.14 1.85
C ARG A 128 -6.19 -2.01 2.60
N LEU A 129 -5.97 -2.80 3.65
CA LEU A 129 -4.71 -2.85 4.39
C LEU A 129 -3.55 -3.22 3.46
N HIS A 130 -3.71 -4.30 2.71
CA HIS A 130 -2.68 -4.85 1.84
C HIS A 130 -2.27 -3.86 0.75
N LEU A 131 -3.23 -3.27 0.05
CA LEU A 131 -2.99 -2.32 -1.04
C LEU A 131 -2.33 -1.02 -0.55
N GLN A 132 -2.75 -0.52 0.61
CA GLN A 132 -2.14 0.68 1.20
C GLN A 132 -0.72 0.41 1.69
N HIS A 133 -0.47 -0.76 2.28
CA HIS A 133 0.87 -1.17 2.65
C HIS A 133 1.77 -1.38 1.43
N ALA A 134 1.27 -2.00 0.37
CA ALA A 134 1.99 -2.16 -0.89
C ALA A 134 2.34 -0.80 -1.51
N ALA A 135 1.39 0.15 -1.53
CA ALA A 135 1.65 1.51 -2.02
C ALA A 135 2.69 2.25 -1.17
N ALA A 136 2.62 2.10 0.15
CA ALA A 136 3.62 2.65 1.06
C ALA A 136 5.01 2.08 0.78
N LYS A 137 5.13 0.75 0.65
CA LYS A 137 6.39 0.07 0.33
C LYS A 137 6.98 0.54 -1.00
N LEU A 138 6.16 0.58 -2.05
CA LEU A 138 6.59 1.06 -3.37
C LEU A 138 7.06 2.52 -3.35
N SER A 139 6.47 3.37 -2.50
CA SER A 139 6.93 4.76 -2.34
C SER A 139 8.21 4.89 -1.53
N ALA A 140 8.42 3.98 -0.55
CA ALA A 140 9.58 3.98 0.32
C ALA A 140 10.83 3.33 -0.30
N ASP A 141 10.67 2.37 -1.22
CA ASP A 141 11.74 1.65 -1.93
C ASP A 141 12.46 2.49 -3.01
N THR A 142 12.38 3.82 -2.93
CA THR A 142 13.08 4.74 -3.83
C THR A 142 14.51 4.95 -3.32
N GLU A 143 15.53 4.76 -4.16
CA GLU A 143 16.93 4.92 -3.73
C GLU A 143 17.20 6.33 -3.19
N ALA A 144 18.21 6.41 -2.32
CA ALA A 144 18.64 7.64 -1.66
C ALA A 144 19.07 8.70 -2.68
N GLY A 145 18.12 9.54 -3.08
CA GLY A 145 18.38 10.67 -3.96
C GLY A 145 17.13 11.52 -4.09
N HIS A 146 16.91 12.42 -3.14
CA HIS A 146 16.03 13.62 -3.09
C HIS A 146 14.65 13.65 -3.78
N HIS A 147 14.19 12.60 -4.47
CA HIS A 147 12.93 12.57 -5.19
C HIS A 147 11.84 12.17 -4.22
N ARG A 148 10.94 13.12 -3.96
CA ARG A 148 9.78 12.92 -3.09
C ARG A 148 8.72 12.19 -3.90
N THR A 149 8.49 10.91 -3.60
CA THR A 149 7.42 10.13 -4.21
C THR A 149 6.07 10.52 -3.65
N HIS A 150 5.10 10.79 -4.52
CA HIS A 150 3.72 11.03 -4.13
C HIS A 150 2.92 9.73 -4.13
N VAL A 151 1.88 9.67 -3.30
CA VAL A 151 0.95 8.53 -3.28
C VAL A 151 -0.47 9.04 -3.56
N LEU A 152 -1.08 8.53 -4.63
CA LEU A 152 -2.47 8.81 -4.98
C LEU A 152 -3.34 7.62 -4.58
N LEU A 153 -4.22 7.81 -3.61
CA LEU A 153 -5.22 6.81 -3.23
C LEU A 153 -6.56 7.15 -3.88
N VAL A 154 -7.13 6.20 -4.61
CA VAL A 154 -8.48 6.31 -5.19
C VAL A 154 -9.45 5.48 -4.37
N THR A 155 -10.21 6.15 -3.50
CA THR A 155 -11.11 5.54 -2.51
C THR A 155 -12.12 6.55 -1.98
N GLU A 156 -13.36 6.12 -1.77
CA GLU A 156 -14.35 6.93 -1.05
C GLU A 156 -14.22 6.83 0.48
N CYS A 157 -13.71 5.69 0.96
CA CYS A 157 -13.47 5.41 2.37
C CYS A 157 -12.15 6.05 2.82
N LEU A 158 -12.03 6.37 4.12
CA LEU A 158 -10.83 7.04 4.65
C LEU A 158 -9.58 6.16 4.51
N PRO A 159 -8.47 6.73 4.02
CA PRO A 159 -7.16 6.09 4.08
C PRO A 159 -6.71 5.78 5.51
N MET A 160 -5.83 4.80 5.66
CA MET A 160 -5.25 4.42 6.95
C MET A 160 -4.39 5.56 7.50
N PRO A 161 -4.78 6.20 8.61
CA PRO A 161 -4.09 7.37 9.12
C PRO A 161 -2.66 7.06 9.60
N ASN A 162 -2.37 5.79 9.94
CA ASN A 162 -1.03 5.38 10.31
C ASN A 162 -0.03 5.51 9.15
N LEU A 163 -0.40 5.12 7.93
CA LEU A 163 0.48 5.26 6.76
C LEU A 163 0.32 6.63 6.07
N PHE A 164 -0.92 7.12 5.99
CA PHE A 164 -1.30 8.30 5.22
C PHE A 164 -1.98 9.35 6.10
N SER A 165 -1.18 10.04 6.91
CA SER A 165 -1.65 11.04 7.86
C SER A 165 -2.14 12.33 7.18
N CYS A 166 -3.07 13.04 7.82
CA CYS A 166 -3.58 14.32 7.30
C CYS A 166 -2.49 15.40 7.15
N LYS A 167 -1.43 15.36 7.97
CA LYS A 167 -0.28 16.28 7.86
C LYS A 167 0.41 16.16 6.49
N ASN A 168 0.39 14.96 5.91
CA ASN A 168 1.03 14.64 4.64
C ASN A 168 0.07 14.73 3.45
N LEU A 169 -1.20 15.10 3.66
CA LEU A 169 -2.19 15.27 2.61
C LEU A 169 -1.90 16.56 1.83
N VAL A 170 -1.65 16.43 0.54
CA VAL A 170 -1.40 17.56 -0.37
C VAL A 170 -2.71 18.11 -0.92
N ALA A 171 -3.58 17.22 -1.41
CA ALA A 171 -4.86 17.60 -2.00
C ALA A 171 -5.86 16.46 -1.94
N ARG A 172 -7.14 16.81 -1.86
CA ARG A 172 -8.25 15.87 -2.02
C ARG A 172 -9.32 16.45 -2.95
N LYS A 173 -9.80 15.63 -3.88
CA LYS A 173 -10.89 15.95 -4.80
C LYS A 173 -11.75 14.69 -5.03
N GLY A 174 -12.94 14.68 -4.43
CA GLY A 174 -13.81 13.50 -4.42
C GLY A 174 -13.16 12.31 -3.74
N SER A 175 -13.09 11.19 -4.47
CA SER A 175 -12.44 9.94 -4.07
C SER A 175 -10.92 9.91 -4.28
N ASN A 176 -10.31 11.01 -4.74
CA ASN A 176 -8.88 11.08 -5.02
C ASN A 176 -8.14 11.79 -3.88
N TRP A 177 -7.22 11.08 -3.25
CA TRP A 177 -6.41 11.57 -2.13
C TRP A 177 -4.94 11.56 -2.51
N LEU A 178 -4.32 12.74 -2.58
CA LEU A 178 -2.91 12.87 -2.91
C LEU A 178 -2.10 13.16 -1.66
N TYR A 179 -1.18 12.25 -1.35
CA TYR A 179 -0.26 12.36 -0.24
C TYR A 179 1.17 12.61 -0.72
N ARG A 180 1.93 13.29 0.12
CA ARG A 180 3.38 13.39 0.05
C ARG A 180 3.92 12.87 1.39
N PRO A 181 4.15 11.55 1.51
CA PRO A 181 4.59 10.97 2.77
C PRO A 181 6.00 11.44 3.12
N ASP A 182 6.32 11.42 4.41
CA ASP A 182 7.70 11.51 4.89
C ASP A 182 8.33 10.13 4.73
N MET A 183 9.35 10.01 3.89
CA MET A 183 9.94 8.72 3.53
C MET A 183 10.66 8.05 4.70
N GLU A 184 11.28 8.83 5.58
CA GLU A 184 12.02 8.28 6.73
C GLU A 184 11.03 7.73 7.76
N VAL A 185 9.97 8.49 8.06
CA VAL A 185 8.89 8.02 8.93
C VAL A 185 8.17 6.83 8.31
N LEU A 186 7.92 6.84 7.00
CA LEU A 186 7.23 5.75 6.32
C LEU A 186 8.08 4.46 6.34
N LYS A 187 9.39 4.56 6.10
CA LYS A 187 10.33 3.42 6.21
C LYS A 187 10.34 2.84 7.62
N GLN A 188 10.41 3.67 8.65
CA GLN A 188 10.32 3.22 10.05
C GLN A 188 9.01 2.47 10.32
N LYS A 189 7.88 2.98 9.82
CA LYS A 189 6.58 2.29 9.96
C LYS A 189 6.50 0.97 9.22
N LEU A 190 7.16 0.86 8.07
CA LEU A 190 7.22 -0.37 7.26
C LEU A 190 8.17 -1.43 7.82
N GLN A 191 9.05 -1.07 8.76
CA GLN A 191 9.85 -2.05 9.52
C GLN A 191 9.00 -2.81 10.55
N LEU A 192 7.86 -2.24 10.95
CA LEU A 192 6.91 -2.92 11.81
C LEU A 192 6.15 -3.97 10.99
N GLN A 193 6.03 -5.18 11.54
CA GLN A 193 5.27 -6.23 10.88
C GLN A 193 3.78 -5.87 10.81
N ILE A 194 3.10 -6.39 9.80
CA ILE A 194 1.65 -6.29 9.71
C ILE A 194 1.05 -7.34 10.65
N GLY A 195 0.21 -6.86 11.55
CA GLY A 195 -0.43 -7.69 12.56
C GLY A 195 0.24 -7.58 13.93
N SER A 196 -0.36 -8.25 14.90
CA SER A 196 0.09 -8.28 16.29
C SER A 196 0.55 -9.68 16.71
N CYS A 197 0.66 -10.60 15.75
CA CYS A 197 1.00 -12.00 16.02
C CYS A 197 2.43 -12.19 16.58
N GLU A 198 3.40 -11.37 16.16
CA GLU A 198 4.76 -11.47 16.67
C GLU A 198 4.90 -10.65 17.95
N LEU A 199 5.07 -11.32 19.09
CA LEU A 199 5.35 -10.70 20.37
C LEU A 199 6.82 -10.23 20.41
N LEU A 200 7.08 -9.23 21.26
CA LEU A 200 8.31 -8.44 21.41
C LEU A 200 9.58 -9.04 20.78
N LEU A 201 10.21 -8.22 19.91
CA LEU A 201 11.58 -8.31 19.40
C LEU A 201 12.37 -9.49 19.96
N PRO A 202 12.90 -10.44 19.14
CA PRO A 202 13.68 -11.55 19.65
C PRO A 202 14.83 -11.00 20.50
N LEU A 203 14.67 -11.04 21.83
CA LEU A 203 15.74 -10.76 22.76
C LEU A 203 16.74 -11.88 22.50
N LYS A 204 17.84 -11.57 21.79
CA LYS A 204 19.01 -12.44 21.78
C LYS A 204 19.37 -12.66 23.25
N ARG A 205 19.02 -13.84 23.79
CA ARG A 205 19.54 -14.31 25.08
C ARG A 205 21.05 -14.38 24.92
N THR A 206 21.72 -13.30 25.30
CA THR A 206 23.17 -13.29 25.43
C THR A 206 23.41 -13.80 26.84
N GLY A 207 23.56 -15.11 26.97
CA GLY A 207 23.54 -15.79 28.26
C GLY A 207 24.26 -17.13 28.22
N GLU A 208 25.51 -17.13 27.76
CA GLU A 208 26.51 -18.11 28.20
C GLU A 208 27.65 -17.33 28.86
N LEU A 209 27.45 -17.01 30.14
CA LEU A 209 28.54 -16.73 31.07
C LEU A 209 29.02 -18.08 31.59
N SER A 210 30.00 -18.67 30.92
CA SER A 210 30.78 -19.76 31.48
C SER A 210 31.65 -19.18 32.60
N ILE A 211 31.25 -19.38 33.85
CA ILE A 211 32.10 -19.13 35.02
C ILE A 211 32.57 -20.50 35.51
N ILE A 212 33.85 -20.77 35.22
CA ILE A 212 34.83 -21.71 35.80
C ILE A 212 34.40 -23.18 35.90
#